data_AF-A0A7V6HQQ3-F1
#
_entry.id   AF-A0A7V6HQQ3-F1
#
_cell.length_a   1.000
_cell.length_b   1.000
_cell.length_c   1.000
_cell.angle_alpha   90.00
_cell.angle_beta   90.00
_cell.angle_gamma   90.00
#
_symmetry.space_group_name_H-M   'P 1'
#
loop_
_entity.id
_entity.type
_entity.pdbx_description
1 polymer ?
#
loop_
_entity_poly.entity_id
_entity_poly.type
_entity_poly.pdbx_seq_one_letter_code
_entity_poly.pdbx_strand_id
1 'polypeptide(L)' 'IIDELGADSLDAVELIMSIEDEFGIQVDDESAQKVKRVSDLVYYIEEVLK' A
#
# COMPACT_ATOMS: atom_id res chain seq x y z
N ILE A 1 7.47 -8.45 4.03
CA ILE A 1 7.33 -7.35 3.06
C ILE A 1 8.67 -7.10 2.38
N ILE A 2 9.75 -7.00 3.17
CA ILE A 2 11.11 -6.64 2.72
C ILE A 2 11.73 -7.62 1.69
N ASP A 3 11.48 -8.93 1.76
CA ASP A 3 12.17 -9.91 0.89
C ASP A 3 11.49 -10.23 -0.46
N GLU A 4 10.20 -9.90 -0.67
CA GLU A 4 9.49 -10.29 -1.91
C GLU A 4 9.33 -9.16 -2.95
N LEU A 5 9.71 -7.92 -2.62
CA LEU A 5 9.58 -6.78 -3.54
C LEU A 5 10.91 -6.16 -4.01
N GLY A 6 12.05 -6.47 -3.39
CA GLY A 6 13.34 -5.84 -3.76
C GLY A 6 13.38 -4.31 -3.61
N ALA A 7 12.31 -3.74 -3.05
CA ALA A 7 12.19 -2.36 -2.63
C ALA A 7 12.77 -2.29 -1.23
N ASP A 8 13.92 -1.62 -1.08
CA ASP A 8 14.31 -1.11 0.23
C ASP A 8 13.10 -0.38 0.81
N SER A 9 12.83 -0.55 2.10
CA SER A 9 11.58 -0.18 2.79
C SER A 9 11.00 1.23 2.52
N LEU A 10 11.74 2.11 1.85
CA LEU A 10 11.31 3.43 1.37
C LEU A 10 10.35 3.38 0.17
N ASP A 11 10.59 2.54 -0.85
CA ASP A 11 9.81 2.60 -2.10
C ASP A 11 8.35 2.17 -1.88
N ALA A 12 8.12 1.25 -0.94
CA ALA A 12 6.77 0.82 -0.56
C ALA A 12 6.00 1.93 0.16
N VAL A 13 6.69 2.76 0.96
CA VAL A 13 6.09 3.90 1.66
C VAL A 13 5.73 5.00 0.68
N GLU A 14 6.62 5.34 -0.26
CA GLU A 14 6.32 6.32 -1.32
C GLU A 14 5.15 5.89 -2.20
N LEU A 15 5.04 4.60 -2.52
CA LEU A 15 3.93 4.05 -3.30
C LEU A 15 2.59 4.21 -2.56
N ILE A 16 2.54 3.87 -1.28
CA ILE A 16 1.34 4.01 -0.45
C ILE A 16 0.93 5.49 -0.36
N MET A 17 1.88 6.38 -0.07
CA MET A 17 1.60 7.82 0.02
C MET A 17 1.07 8.40 -1.32
N SER A 18 1.64 7.97 -2.45
CA SER A 18 1.18 8.41 -3.77
C SER A 18 -0.25 7.93 -4.08
N ILE A 19 -0.60 6.74 -3.61
CA ILE A 19 -1.94 6.17 -3.76
C ILE A 19 -2.94 6.88 -2.85
N GLU A 20 -2.56 7.17 -1.61
CA GLU A 20 -3.38 7.95 -0.67
C GLU A 20 -3.73 9.33 -1.25
N ASP A 21 -2.76 10.02 -1.82
CA ASP A 21 -2.96 11.33 -2.45
C ASP A 21 -3.78 11.25 -3.75
N GLU A 22 -3.51 10.28 -4.63
CA GLU A 22 -4.20 10.15 -5.93
C GLU A 22 -5.67 9.75 -5.76
N PHE A 23 -5.96 8.84 -4.83
CA PHE A 23 -7.31 8.34 -4.59
C PHE A 23 -8.04 9.03 -3.44
N GLY A 24 -7.36 9.92 -2.70
CA GLY A 24 -7.91 10.61 -1.53
C GLY A 24 -8.27 9.65 -0.39
N ILE A 25 -7.57 8.52 -0.29
CA ILE A 25 -7.80 7.49 0.74
C ILE A 25 -6.75 7.61 1.85
N GLN A 26 -7.04 7.06 3.03
CA GLN A 26 -6.05 6.89 4.08
C GLN A 26 -5.91 5.41 4.40
N VAL A 27 -4.67 4.92 4.34
CA VAL A 27 -4.30 3.57 4.74
C VAL A 27 -3.77 3.64 6.17
N ASP A 28 -4.44 2.95 7.09
CA ASP A 28 -3.95 2.86 8.46
C ASP A 28 -2.68 2.00 8.57
N ASP A 29 -1.84 2.27 9.56
CA ASP A 29 -0.57 1.55 9.77
C ASP A 29 -0.75 0.03 9.92
N GLU A 30 -1.85 -0.45 10.52
CA GLU A 30 -2.12 -1.88 10.65
C GLU A 30 -2.42 -2.53 9.29
N SER A 31 -3.17 -1.84 8.44
CA SER A 31 -3.49 -2.23 7.07
C SER A 31 -2.24 -2.17 6.20
N ALA A 32 -1.44 -1.11 6.30
CA ALA A 32 -0.15 -0.98 5.62
C ALA A 32 0.82 -2.13 6.00
N GLN A 33 0.85 -2.54 7.26
CA GLN A 33 1.65 -3.69 7.71
C GLN A 33 1.11 -5.06 7.25
N LYS A 34 -0.19 -5.14 6.93
CA LYS A 34 -0.81 -6.34 6.35
C LYS A 34 -0.58 -6.44 4.84
N VAL A 35 -0.35 -5.32 4.15
CA VAL A 35 0.03 -5.30 2.73
C VAL A 35 1.43 -5.88 2.58
N LYS A 36 1.54 -7.12 2.09
CA LYS A 36 2.83 -7.77 1.84
C LYS A 36 3.19 -7.79 0.37
N ARG A 37 2.20 -7.66 -0.50
CA ARG A 37 2.32 -7.69 -1.95
C ARG A 37 1.53 -6.54 -2.56
N VAL A 38 1.93 -6.12 -3.76
CA VAL A 38 1.19 -5.11 -4.54
C VAL A 38 -0.26 -5.56 -4.77
N SER A 39 -0.51 -6.86 -4.91
CA SER A 39 -1.88 -7.40 -4.99
C SER A 39 -2.75 -7.04 -3.79
N ASP A 40 -2.19 -7.08 -2.58
CA ASP A 40 -2.94 -6.80 -1.34
C ASP A 40 -3.34 -5.32 -1.29
N LEU A 41 -2.45 -4.44 -1.77
CA LEU A 41 -2.71 -3.01 -1.88
C LEU A 41 -3.81 -2.70 -2.90
N VAL A 42 -3.76 -3.33 -4.08
CA VAL A 42 -4.78 -3.17 -5.12
C VAL A 42 -6.15 -3.62 -4.62
N TYR A 43 -6.23 -4.77 -3.94
CA TYR A 43 -7.48 -5.23 -3.33
C TYR A 43 -8.02 -4.26 -2.28
N TYR A 44 -7.14 -3.72 -1.43
CA TYR A 44 -7.53 -2.74 -0.43
C TYR A 44 -8.11 -1.47 -1.06
N ILE A 45 -7.45 -0.94 -2.08
CA ILE A 45 -7.93 0.24 -2.82
C ILE A 45 -9.28 -0.03 -3.48
N GLU A 46 -9.47 -1.20 -4.10
CA GLU A 46 -10.75 -1.59 -4.71
C GLU A 46 -11.88 -1.72 -3.67
N GLU A 47 -11.59 -2.16 -2.44
CA GLU A 47 -12.60 -2.21 -1.37
C GLU A 47 -12.95 -0.81 -0.85
N VAL A 48 -11.97 0.08 -0.73
CA VAL A 48 -12.20 1.45 -0.23
C VAL A 48 -12.91 2.33 -1.26
N LEU A 49 -12.65 2.14 -2.57
CA LEU A 49 -13.25 2.91 -3.67
C LEU A 49 -14.64 2.41 -4.12
N LYS A 50 -15.12 1.28 -3.59
CA LYS A 50 -16.45 0.75 -3.85
C LYS A 50 -17.54 1.51 -3.10
#